data_AF-A0A4Y2L192-F1
#
_entry.id   AF-A0A4Y2L192-F1
#
_cell.length_a   1.000
_cell.length_b   1.000
_cell.length_c   1.000
_cell.angle_alpha   90.00
_cell.angle_beta   90.00
_cell.angle_gamma   90.00
#
_symmetry.space_group_name_H-M   'P 1'
#
loop_
_entity.id
_entity.type
_entity.pdbx_description
1 polymer ?
#
loop_
_entity_poly.entity_id
_entity_poly.type
_entity_poly.pdbx_seq_one_letter_code
_entity_poly.pdbx_strand_id
1 'polypeptide(L)'
;MSVLQSLQQTESSNNPVICDILLQMEDLRNKGFDLLFCWVPSHTGIKGNELADSAAKSALVPLNSAVPLSDVTCFIRKHSNKMWQQLWDLQEQNKLHSLKPFLGRWPGVPVRRKDVILTRLRIGHTRFTHR
;
A
#
# COMPACT_ATOMS: atom_id res chain seq x y z
N MET A 1 6.53 -2.58 5.38
CA MET A 1 7.63 -3.53 5.60
C MET A 1 7.39 -4.75 4.73
N SER A 2 8.46 -5.32 4.17
CA SER A 2 8.41 -6.59 3.42
C SER A 2 8.34 -7.78 4.38
N VAL A 3 7.75 -8.90 3.96
CA VAL A 3 7.68 -10.15 4.74
C VAL A 3 9.08 -10.62 5.18
N LEU A 4 10.08 -10.50 4.29
CA LEU A 4 11.46 -10.87 4.61
C LEU A 4 12.06 -10.02 5.72
N GLN A 5 11.74 -8.73 5.75
CA GLN A 5 12.19 -7.83 6.82
C GLN A 5 11.50 -8.19 8.15
N SER A 6 10.24 -8.59 8.10
CA SER A 6 9.50 -9.04 9.29
C SER A 6 10.04 -10.35 9.85
N LEU A 7 10.46 -11.31 9.01
CA LEU A 7 11.07 -12.56 9.45
C LEU A 7 12.49 -12.39 10.03
N GLN A 8 13.20 -11.31 9.66
CA GLN A 8 14.49 -10.96 10.24
C GLN A 8 14.36 -10.34 11.65
N GLN A 9 13.20 -9.78 11.98
CA GLN A 9 12.90 -9.19 13.29
C GLN A 9 12.22 -10.23 14.18
N THR A 10 13.00 -11.19 14.68
CA THR A 10 12.54 -12.36 15.46
C THR A 10 11.81 -12.01 16.78
N GLU A 11 11.93 -10.79 17.28
CA GLU A 11 11.55 -10.42 18.65
C GLU A 11 10.32 -9.49 18.75
N SER A 12 9.59 -9.19 17.65
CA SER A 12 8.61 -8.07 17.71
C SER A 12 7.40 -8.14 16.78
N SER A 13 7.03 -9.30 16.23
CA SER A 13 5.83 -9.37 15.39
C SER A 13 4.58 -9.67 16.22
N ASN A 14 3.69 -8.69 16.41
CA ASN A 14 2.32 -8.91 16.91
C ASN A 14 1.40 -9.60 15.89
N ASN A 15 1.95 -10.10 14.77
CA ASN A 15 1.16 -10.73 13.71
C ASN A 15 1.18 -12.25 13.91
N PRO A 16 0.03 -12.89 14.17
CA PRO A 16 -0.04 -14.33 14.46
C PRO A 16 0.52 -15.19 13.32
N VAL A 17 0.36 -14.76 12.05
CA VAL A 17 0.89 -15.49 10.88
C VAL A 17 2.42 -15.50 10.88
N ILE A 18 3.06 -14.38 11.29
CA ILE A 18 4.52 -14.32 11.38
C ILE A 18 5.02 -15.22 12.50
N CYS A 19 4.33 -15.24 13.65
CA CYS A 19 4.64 -16.15 14.74
C CYS A 19 4.58 -17.62 14.29
N ASP A 20 3.52 -18.02 13.58
CA ASP A 20 3.37 -19.38 13.06
C ASP A 20 4.50 -19.76 12.10
N ILE A 21 4.91 -18.85 11.21
CA ILE A 21 6.03 -19.07 10.29
C ILE A 21 7.34 -19.24 11.07
N LEU A 22 7.59 -18.41 12.08
CA LEU A 22 8.81 -18.49 12.90
C LEU A 22 8.89 -19.83 13.66
N LEU A 23 7.78 -20.31 14.22
CA LEU A 23 7.70 -21.62 14.88
C LEU A 23 8.01 -22.76 13.91
N GLN A 24 7.47 -22.71 12.69
CA GLN A 24 7.77 -23.71 11.65
C GLN A 24 9.24 -23.67 11.21
N MET A 25 9.81 -22.48 11.10
CA MET A 25 11.23 -22.31 10.78
C MET A 25 12.13 -22.94 11.86
N GLU A 26 11.77 -22.78 13.13
CA GLU A 26 12.51 -23.39 14.25
C GLU A 26 12.41 -24.92 14.22
N ASP A 27 11.23 -25.48 13.98
CA ASP A 27 11.03 -26.93 13.83
C ASP A 27 11.86 -27.52 12.67
N LEU A 28 11.92 -26.84 11.52
CA LEU A 28 12.74 -27.25 10.38
C LEU A 28 14.24 -27.19 10.70
N ARG A 29 14.70 -26.15 11.41
CA ARG A 29 16.10 -26.06 11.86
C ARG A 29 16.46 -27.16 12.84
N ASN A 30 15.56 -27.48 13.79
CA ASN A 30 15.76 -28.56 14.75
C ASN A 30 15.84 -29.94 14.07
N LYS A 31 15.22 -30.09 12.88
CA LYS A 31 15.35 -31.27 12.01
C LYS A 31 16.62 -31.27 11.14
N GLY A 32 17.46 -30.25 11.23
CA GLY A 32 18.72 -30.13 10.51
C GLY A 32 18.60 -29.52 9.11
N PHE A 33 17.50 -28.83 8.79
CA PHE A 33 17.37 -28.13 7.50
C PHE A 33 18.00 -26.73 7.54
N ASP A 34 18.79 -26.42 6.52
CA ASP A 34 19.27 -25.06 6.25
C ASP A 34 18.25 -24.30 5.40
N LEU A 35 17.73 -23.19 5.95
CA LEU A 35 16.71 -22.37 5.30
C LEU A 35 17.33 -21.11 4.69
N LEU A 36 17.20 -20.96 3.37
CA LEU A 36 17.60 -19.77 2.62
C LEU A 36 16.38 -19.06 2.04
N PHE A 37 16.22 -17.77 2.37
CA PHE A 37 15.20 -16.92 1.78
C PHE A 37 15.81 -16.01 0.72
N CYS A 38 15.20 -15.95 -0.46
CA CYS A 38 15.57 -15.04 -1.53
C CYS A 38 14.35 -14.24 -1.99
N TRP A 39 14.58 -12.96 -2.31
CA TRP A 39 13.57 -12.14 -2.96
C TRP A 39 13.78 -12.20 -4.48
N VAL A 40 12.69 -12.37 -5.22
CA VAL A 40 12.69 -12.31 -6.68
C VAL A 40 11.70 -11.27 -7.17
N PRO A 41 12.00 -10.56 -8.28
CA PRO A 41 11.08 -9.58 -8.84
C PRO A 41 9.86 -10.26 -9.46
N SER A 42 8.67 -9.80 -9.08
CA SER A 42 7.40 -10.31 -9.62
C SER A 42 7.24 -9.99 -11.11
N HIS A 43 6.57 -10.88 -11.84
CA HIS A 43 6.18 -10.71 -13.25
C HIS A 43 7.35 -10.49 -14.23
N THR A 44 8.47 -11.16 -14.00
CA THR A 44 9.69 -11.04 -14.83
C THR A 44 10.00 -12.27 -15.69
N GLY A 45 9.11 -13.27 -15.79
CA GLY A 45 9.38 -14.50 -16.56
C GLY A 45 10.04 -15.62 -15.75
N ILE A 46 10.23 -15.47 -14.44
CA ILE A 46 10.84 -16.52 -13.60
C ILE A 46 9.83 -17.66 -13.43
N LYS A 47 10.02 -18.73 -14.21
CA LYS A 47 9.09 -19.88 -14.31
C LYS A 47 8.60 -20.40 -12.94
N GLY A 48 9.50 -20.58 -11.97
CA GLY A 48 9.12 -21.06 -10.64
C GLY A 48 8.21 -20.09 -9.88
N ASN A 49 8.50 -18.79 -9.94
CA ASN A 49 7.67 -17.76 -9.32
C ASN A 49 6.31 -17.63 -10.03
N GLU A 50 6.29 -17.70 -11.36
CA GLU A 50 5.04 -17.63 -12.13
C GLU A 50 4.11 -18.82 -11.87
N LEU A 51 4.67 -20.03 -11.72
CA LEU A 51 3.90 -21.21 -11.34
C LEU A 51 3.31 -21.06 -9.92
N ALA A 52 4.10 -20.56 -8.97
CA ALA A 52 3.61 -20.29 -7.61
C ALA A 52 2.50 -19.22 -7.61
N ASP A 53 2.68 -18.11 -8.33
CA ASP A 53 1.67 -17.06 -8.48
C ASP A 53 0.38 -17.60 -9.14
N SER A 54 0.51 -18.46 -10.14
CA SER A 54 -0.63 -19.10 -10.80
C SER A 54 -1.38 -20.04 -9.85
N ALA A 55 -0.66 -20.85 -9.08
CA ALA A 55 -1.24 -21.76 -8.11
C ALA A 55 -2.01 -21.00 -7.01
N ALA A 56 -1.41 -19.92 -6.48
CA ALA A 56 -2.06 -19.04 -5.51
C ALA A 56 -3.35 -18.41 -6.07
N LYS A 57 -3.32 -17.96 -7.33
CA LYS A 57 -4.51 -17.42 -8.02
C LYS A 57 -5.57 -18.49 -8.27
N SER A 58 -5.19 -19.72 -8.58
CA SER A 58 -6.16 -20.82 -8.77
C SER A 58 -6.79 -21.31 -7.47
N ALA A 59 -6.08 -21.19 -6.34
CA ALA A 59 -6.58 -21.54 -5.02
C ALA A 59 -7.60 -20.52 -4.48
N LEU A 60 -7.79 -19.39 -5.17
CA LEU A 60 -8.79 -18.40 -4.81
C LEU A 60 -10.18 -18.99 -5.04
N VAL A 61 -10.80 -19.49 -3.97
CA VAL A 61 -12.20 -19.94 -4.02
C VAL A 61 -13.07 -18.70 -4.25
N PRO A 62 -13.97 -18.70 -5.25
CA PRO A 62 -14.94 -17.62 -5.40
C PRO A 62 -15.73 -17.50 -4.10
N LEU A 63 -15.63 -16.33 -3.46
CA LEU A 63 -16.45 -16.06 -2.28
C LEU A 63 -17.90 -16.02 -2.76
N ASN A 64 -18.68 -17.05 -2.45
CA ASN A 64 -20.13 -17.06 -2.67
C ASN A 64 -20.78 -16.13 -1.66
N SER A 65 -20.57 -14.83 -1.80
CA SER A 65 -21.22 -13.82 -0.98
C SER A 65 -22.58 -13.47 -1.59
N ALA A 66 -23.60 -13.34 -0.74
CA ALA A 66 -24.92 -12.89 -1.15
C ALA A 66 -24.91 -11.49 -1.81
N VAL A 67 -23.85 -10.71 -1.57
CA VAL A 67 -23.62 -9.39 -2.17
C VAL A 67 -22.35 -9.45 -3.02
N PRO A 68 -22.34 -8.93 -4.26
CA PRO A 68 -21.14 -8.85 -5.07
C PRO A 68 -20.00 -8.11 -4.34
N LEU A 69 -18.78 -8.66 -4.38
CA LEU A 69 -17.61 -8.02 -3.76
C LEU A 69 -17.33 -6.62 -4.35
N SER A 70 -17.71 -6.40 -5.61
CA SER A 70 -17.66 -5.07 -6.26
C SER A 70 -18.45 -4.01 -5.49
N ASP A 71 -19.58 -4.38 -4.90
CA ASP A 71 -20.46 -3.45 -4.21
C ASP A 71 -19.90 -3.11 -2.83
N VAL A 72 -19.39 -4.14 -2.13
CA VAL A 72 -18.68 -3.97 -0.86
C VAL A 72 -17.45 -3.09 -1.05
N THR A 73 -16.61 -3.37 -2.05
CA THR A 73 -15.42 -2.58 -2.33
C THR A 73 -15.76 -1.15 -2.77
N CYS A 74 -16.84 -0.97 -3.54
CA CYS A 74 -17.36 0.35 -3.91
C CYS A 74 -17.81 1.13 -2.67
N PHE A 75 -18.56 0.49 -1.77
CA PHE A 75 -19.00 1.08 -0.52
C PHE A 75 -17.82 1.49 0.37
N ILE A 76 -16.86 0.58 0.60
CA ILE A 76 -15.66 0.85 1.37
C ILE A 76 -14.91 2.04 0.78
N ARG A 77 -14.66 2.04 -0.53
CA ARG A 77 -13.98 3.15 -1.22
C ARG A 77 -14.73 4.47 -1.06
N LYS A 78 -16.06 4.48 -1.21
CA LYS A 78 -16.88 5.68 -0.99
C LYS A 78 -16.77 6.18 0.45
N HIS A 79 -16.85 5.26 1.42
CA HIS A 79 -16.76 5.59 2.83
C HIS A 79 -15.37 6.14 3.19
N SER A 80 -14.29 5.48 2.77
CA SER A 80 -12.92 5.96 2.96
C SER A 80 -12.69 7.34 2.33
N ASN A 81 -13.18 7.58 1.11
CA ASN A 81 -13.08 8.89 0.47
C ASN A 81 -13.87 9.97 1.22
N LYS A 82 -15.06 9.63 1.74
CA LYS A 82 -15.86 10.54 2.56
C LYS A 82 -15.13 10.90 3.85
N MET A 83 -14.57 9.92 4.56
CA MET A 83 -13.78 10.15 5.77
C MET A 83 -12.56 11.01 5.47
N TRP A 84 -11.86 10.76 4.36
CA TRP A 84 -10.73 11.58 3.95
C TRP A 84 -11.14 13.02 3.64
N GLN A 85 -12.27 13.21 2.96
CA GLN A 85 -12.83 14.54 2.71
C GLN A 85 -13.15 15.26 4.02
N GLN A 86 -13.79 14.60 4.98
CA GLN A 86 -14.08 15.20 6.29
C GLN A 86 -12.81 15.62 7.03
N LEU A 87 -11.76 14.79 7.02
CA LEU A 87 -10.47 15.15 7.61
C LEU A 87 -9.81 16.32 6.88
N TRP A 88 -10.01 16.40 5.57
CA TRP A 88 -9.50 17.48 4.74
C TRP A 88 -10.24 18.79 4.98
N ASP A 89 -11.56 18.75 5.17
CA ASP A 89 -12.40 19.91 5.50
C ASP A 89 -11.99 20.56 6.84
N LEU A 90 -11.42 19.77 7.77
CA LEU A 90 -10.88 20.26 9.04
C LEU A 90 -9.53 20.99 8.89
N GLN A 91 -8.92 21.00 7.70
CA GLN A 91 -7.60 21.63 7.48
C GLN A 91 -7.71 23.15 7.23
N GLU A 92 -8.15 23.90 8.24
CA GLU A 92 -8.42 25.35 8.14
C GLU A 92 -7.18 26.20 7.84
N GLN A 93 -5.99 25.78 8.28
CA GLN A 93 -4.72 26.51 8.08
C GLN A 93 -3.89 26.01 6.90
N ASN A 94 -4.46 25.16 6.05
CA ASN A 94 -3.75 24.59 4.91
C ASN A 94 -3.99 25.41 3.64
N LYS A 95 -2.91 26.03 3.12
CA LYS A 95 -2.96 26.84 1.88
C LYS A 95 -3.42 26.07 0.65
N LEU A 96 -3.27 24.74 0.64
CA LEU A 96 -3.76 23.91 -0.44
C LEU A 96 -5.25 23.61 -0.29
N HIS A 97 -5.76 23.50 0.94
CA HIS A 97 -7.18 23.29 1.22
C HIS A 97 -8.03 24.44 0.68
N SER A 98 -7.60 25.69 0.90
CA SER A 98 -8.29 26.87 0.37
C SER A 98 -8.40 26.89 -1.16
N LEU A 99 -7.44 26.29 -1.87
CA LEU A 99 -7.43 26.21 -3.33
C LEU A 99 -8.14 24.96 -3.86
N LYS A 100 -8.18 23.90 -3.04
CA LYS A 100 -8.73 22.59 -3.39
C LYS A 100 -9.54 22.04 -2.23
N PRO A 101 -10.75 22.58 -1.99
CA PRO A 101 -11.59 22.11 -0.88
C PRO A 101 -12.06 20.67 -1.12
N PHE A 102 -12.34 20.27 -2.37
CA PHE A 102 -12.78 18.90 -2.67
C PHE A 102 -11.63 18.00 -3.12
N LEU A 103 -11.45 16.87 -2.46
CA LEU A 103 -10.55 15.78 -2.82
C LEU A 103 -11.03 15.09 -4.10
N GLY A 104 -10.08 14.74 -4.97
CA GLY A 104 -10.37 14.32 -6.34
C GLY A 104 -9.29 14.74 -7.31
N ARG A 105 -9.45 14.39 -8.59
CA ARG A 105 -8.45 14.63 -9.63
C ARG A 105 -8.19 16.12 -9.78
N TRP A 106 -6.93 16.52 -9.58
CA TRP A 106 -6.47 17.87 -9.88
C TRP A 106 -5.83 17.86 -11.27
N PRO A 107 -6.21 18.78 -12.17
CA PRO A 107 -5.60 18.85 -13.50
C PRO A 107 -4.12 19.23 -13.34
N GLY A 108 -3.25 18.25 -13.60
CA GLY A 108 -1.79 18.40 -13.57
C GLY A 108 -1.23 18.68 -14.95
N VAL A 109 -0.06 19.33 -15.00
CA VAL A 109 0.70 19.53 -16.24
C VAL A 109 1.52 18.27 -16.53
N PRO A 110 1.61 17.78 -17.79
CA PRO A 110 2.36 16.54 -18.12
C PRO A 110 3.83 16.57 -17.73
N VAL A 111 4.41 17.77 -17.59
CA VAL A 111 5.79 17.98 -17.16
C VAL A 111 5.84 18.19 -15.66
N ARG A 112 6.33 17.19 -14.92
CA ARG A 112 6.46 17.21 -13.44
C ARG A 112 7.07 18.50 -12.90
N ARG A 113 8.16 18.98 -13.52
CA ARG A 113 8.84 20.22 -13.08
C ARG A 113 7.91 21.44 -13.15
N LYS A 114 7.11 21.55 -14.22
CA LYS A 114 6.16 22.67 -14.40
C LYS A 114 5.02 22.57 -13.40
N ASP A 115 4.51 21.35 -13.16
CA ASP A 115 3.41 21.11 -12.22
C ASP A 115 3.79 21.44 -10.77
N VAL A 116 5.02 21.10 -10.36
CA VAL A 116 5.58 21.48 -9.06
C VAL A 116 5.71 22.99 -8.93
N ILE A 117 6.25 23.68 -9.94
CA ILE A 117 6.37 25.14 -9.92
C ILE A 117 4.99 25.78 -9.80
N LEU A 118 4.02 25.35 -10.62
CA LEU A 118 2.66 25.87 -10.59
C LEU A 118 1.97 25.64 -9.25
N THR A 119 2.14 24.45 -8.66
CA THR A 119 1.60 24.14 -7.34
C THR A 119 2.19 25.05 -6.28
N ARG A 120 3.53 25.20 -6.24
CA ARG A 120 4.21 26.12 -5.31
C ARG A 120 3.73 27.56 -5.46
N LEU A 121 3.58 28.05 -6.70
CA LEU A 121 3.06 29.39 -6.96
C LEU A 121 1.63 29.54 -6.43
N ARG A 122 0.75 28.55 -6.68
CA ARG A 122 -0.64 28.53 -6.21
C ARG A 122 -0.73 28.64 -4.68
N ILE A 123 0.06 27.85 -3.95
CA ILE A 123 0.09 27.91 -2.47
C ILE A 123 1.00 29.03 -1.92
N GLY A 124 1.49 29.94 -2.77
CA GLY A 124 2.32 31.07 -2.36
C GLY A 124 3.65 30.65 -1.72
N HIS A 125 4.27 29.56 -2.18
CA HIS A 125 5.62 29.14 -1.81
C HIS A 125 6.63 29.68 -2.82
N THR A 126 7.10 30.89 -2.57
CA THR A 126 8.18 31.57 -3.29
C THR A 126 9.40 31.76 -2.39
N ARG A 127 10.52 32.22 -2.94
CA ARG A 127 11.71 32.60 -2.16
C ARG A 127 11.40 33.69 -1.12
N PHE A 128 10.44 34.57 -1.37
CA PHE A 128 10.08 35.67 -0.46
C PHE A 128 9.21 35.22 0.72
N THR A 129 8.48 34.12 0.58
CA THR A 129 7.56 33.58 1.58
C THR A 129 8.16 32.40 2.36
N HIS A 130 9.38 31.98 2.00
CA HIS A 130 10.12 30.94 2.68
C HIS A 130 11.05 31.62 3.70
N ARG A 131 10.70 31.52 4.98
CA ARG A 131 11.64 31.76 6.09
C ARG A 131 12.29 30.45 6.49
#